data_AF-A0A7C4D855-F1
#
_entry.id   AF-A0A7C4D855-F1
#
_cell.length_a   1.000
_cell.length_b   1.000
_cell.length_c   1.000
_cell.angle_alpha   90.00
_cell.angle_beta   90.00
_cell.angle_gamma   90.00
#
_symmetry.space_group_name_H-M   'P 1'
#
loop_
_entity.id
_entity.type
_entity.pdbx_description
1 polymer ?
#
loop_
_entity_poly.entity_id
_entity_poly.type
_entity_poly.pdbx_seq_one_letter_code
_entity_poly.pdbx_strand_id
1 'polypeptide(L)' 'MSVFKPRKYIDRKELIENALKDLDPSIREKARKILEQLDESVLTDRDRIKSILKKHGLINQ' A
#
# COMPACT_ATOMS: atom_id res chain seq x y z
N MET A 1 -35.47 -0.95 -10.87
CA MET A 1 -34.31 -1.66 -10.29
C MET A 1 -33.07 -0.81 -10.53
N SER A 2 -32.62 -0.05 -9.53
CA SER A 2 -31.36 0.70 -9.64
C SER A 2 -30.21 -0.28 -9.42
N VAL A 3 -29.48 -0.59 -10.49
CA VAL A 3 -28.19 -1.27 -10.45
C VAL A 3 -27.21 -0.38 -9.69
N PHE A 4 -27.13 -0.61 -8.38
CA PHE A 4 -26.06 -0.10 -7.53
C PHE A 4 -24.75 -0.69 -8.08
N LYS A 5 -24.05 0.06 -8.94
CA LYS A 5 -22.63 -0.23 -9.19
C LYS A 5 -21.96 -0.08 -7.84
N PRO A 6 -21.35 -1.14 -7.25
CA PRO A 6 -20.48 -0.91 -6.12
C PRO A 6 -19.35 -0.07 -6.67
N ARG A 7 -19.36 1.24 -6.37
CA ARG A 7 -18.11 1.99 -6.29
C ARG A 7 -17.31 1.16 -5.31
N LYS A 8 -16.36 0.39 -5.83
CA LYS A 8 -15.36 -0.31 -5.03
C LYS A 8 -14.65 0.84 -4.31
N TYR A 9 -15.11 1.17 -3.11
CA TYR A 9 -14.37 2.03 -2.21
C TYR A 9 -13.12 1.21 -1.94
N ILE A 10 -12.06 1.56 -2.64
CA ILE A 10 -10.77 0.96 -2.39
C ILE A 10 -10.37 1.56 -1.05
N ASP A 11 -10.61 0.81 0.02
CA ASP A 11 -10.26 1.26 1.35
C ASP A 11 -8.74 1.38 1.40
N ARG A 12 -8.26 2.63 1.55
CA ARG A 12 -6.83 2.93 1.70
C ARG A 12 -6.13 1.99 2.68
N LYS A 13 -6.82 1.70 3.78
CA LYS A 13 -6.36 0.78 4.82
C LYS A 13 -6.12 -0.62 4.28
N GLU A 14 -7.01 -1.13 3.42
CA GLU A 14 -6.90 -2.44 2.79
C GLU A 14 -5.74 -2.49 1.78
N LEU A 15 -5.51 -1.42 1.02
CA LEU A 15 -4.33 -1.32 0.14
C LEU A 15 -3.03 -1.39 0.93
N ILE A 16 -2.95 -0.63 2.03
CA ILE A 16 -1.78 -0.61 2.90
C ILE A 16 -1.56 -2.00 3.51
N GLU A 17 -2.58 -2.60 4.11
CA GLU A 17 -2.49 -3.95 4.71
C GLU A 17 -2.07 -5.00 3.68
N ASN A 18 -2.60 -4.95 2.46
CA ASN A 18 -2.17 -5.84 1.37
C ASN A 18 -0.70 -5.61 0.97
N ALA A 19 -0.24 -4.36 0.90
CA ALA A 19 1.16 -4.05 0.60
C ALA A 19 2.12 -4.45 1.73
N LEU A 20 1.65 -4.42 2.97
CA LEU A 20 2.40 -4.81 4.17
C LEU A 20 2.46 -6.32 4.39
N LYS A 21 1.53 -7.07 3.82
CA LYS A 21 1.43 -8.54 3.97
C LYS A 21 2.66 -9.25 3.42
N ASP A 22 3.19 -8.75 2.30
CA ASP A 22 4.37 -9.30 1.63
C ASP A 22 5.70 -8.80 2.25
N LEU A 23 5.66 -7.91 3.24
CA LEU A 23 6.84 -7.34 3.89
C LEU A 23 7.17 -8.04 5.20
N ASP A 24 8.47 -8.08 5.49
CA ASP A 24 9.01 -8.56 6.76
C ASP A 24 8.41 -7.82 7.96
N PRO A 25 8.08 -8.52 9.06
CA PRO A 25 7.51 -7.90 10.26
C PRO A 25 8.41 -6.79 10.83
N SER A 26 9.74 -6.93 10.67
CA SER A 26 10.75 -5.95 11.12
C SER A 26 10.68 -4.61 10.39
N ILE A 27 10.24 -4.62 9.12
CA ILE A 27 10.11 -3.41 8.28
C ILE A 27 8.66 -2.95 8.13
N ARG A 28 7.70 -3.81 8.49
CA ARG A 28 6.26 -3.58 8.34
C ARG A 28 5.81 -2.28 9.01
N GLU A 29 6.30 -1.98 10.21
CA GLU A 29 5.92 -0.75 10.91
C GLU A 29 6.45 0.51 10.22
N LYS A 30 7.71 0.47 9.74
CA LYS A 30 8.30 1.59 8.97
C LYS A 30 7.60 1.76 7.62
N ALA A 31 7.37 0.66 6.92
CA ALA A 31 6.63 0.65 5.67
C ALA A 31 5.22 1.20 5.86
N ARG A 32 4.53 0.83 6.96
CA ARG A 32 3.19 1.33 7.28
C ARG A 32 3.19 2.85 7.41
N LYS A 33 4.12 3.41 8.19
CA LYS A 33 4.24 4.87 8.35
C LYS A 33 4.48 5.59 7.02
N ILE A 34 5.31 5.03 6.15
CA ILE A 34 5.55 5.59 4.81
C ILE A 34 4.29 5.50 3.95
N LEU A 35 3.65 4.32 3.88
CA LEU A 35 2.44 4.10 3.09
C LEU A 35 1.26 4.97 3.59
N GLU A 36 1.16 5.21 4.90
CA GLU A 36 0.20 6.12 5.52
C GLU A 36 0.49 7.60 5.22
N GLN A 37 1.68 7.95 4.72
CA GLN A 37 2.01 9.30 4.25
C GLN A 37 1.84 9.48 2.74
N LEU A 38 1.63 8.39 1.98
CA LEU A 38 1.47 8.44 0.53
C LEU A 38 0.00 8.57 0.09
N ASP A 39 -0.19 9.13 -1.10
CA ASP A 39 -1.49 9.22 -1.75
C ASP A 39 -2.03 7.85 -2.19
N GLU A 40 -3.35 7.71 -2.24
CA GLU A 40 -4.04 6.52 -2.72
C GLU A 40 -3.64 6.13 -4.15
N SER A 41 -3.32 7.12 -4.99
CA SER A 41 -2.83 6.90 -6.37
C SER A 41 -1.50 6.16 -6.43
N VAL A 42 -0.70 6.25 -5.36
CA VAL A 42 0.55 5.51 -5.21
C VAL A 42 0.28 4.14 -4.61
N LEU A 43 -0.64 4.06 -3.64
CA LEU A 43 -1.02 2.81 -2.97
C LEU A 43 -1.74 1.82 -3.90
N THR A 44 -2.33 2.30 -4.99
CA THR A 44 -2.95 1.47 -6.03
C THR A 44 -1.92 0.80 -6.94
N ASP A 45 -0.69 1.30 -6.99
CA ASP A 45 0.38 0.78 -7.84
C ASP A 45 1.45 0.07 -6.98
N ARG A 46 1.46 -1.26 -7.05
CA ARG A 46 2.38 -2.10 -6.28
C ARG A 46 3.85 -1.87 -6.66
N ASP A 47 4.15 -1.56 -7.92
CA ASP A 47 5.52 -1.31 -8.37
C ASP A 47 6.04 0.03 -7.83
N ARG A 48 5.16 1.04 -7.75
CA ARG A 48 5.49 2.30 -7.06
C ARG A 48 5.71 2.10 -5.57
N ILE A 49 4.86 1.34 -4.90
CA ILE A 49 5.03 0.98 -3.48
C ILE A 49 6.40 0.33 -3.28
N LYS A 50 6.73 -0.72 -4.04
CA LYS A 50 8.03 -1.40 -3.96
C LYS A 50 9.19 -0.44 -4.22
N SER A 51 9.06 0.43 -5.21
CA SER A 51 10.10 1.43 -5.53
C SER A 51 10.35 2.41 -4.38
N ILE A 52 9.28 2.87 -3.71
CA ILE A 52 9.39 3.77 -2.57
C ILE A 52 10.01 3.04 -1.37
N LEU A 53 9.54 1.84 -1.07
CA LEU A 53 10.09 1.03 0.02
C LEU A 53 11.56 0.69 -0.23
N LYS A 54 11.96 0.43 -1.49
CA LYS A 54 13.37 0.28 -1.90
C LYS A 54 14.17 1.57 -1.73
N LYS A 55 13.63 2.73 -2.13
CA LYS A 55 14.28 4.04 -1.89
C LYS A 55 14.49 4.32 -0.40
N HIS A 56 13.60 3.85 0.45
CA HIS A 56 13.72 3.94 1.91
C HIS A 56 14.60 2.85 2.54
N GLY A 57 15.19 1.95 1.74
CA GLY A 57 16.05 0.87 2.21
C GLY A 57 15.33 -0.21 3.02
N LEU A 58 14.00 -0.29 2.88
CA LEU A 58 13.19 -1.28 3.60
C LEU A 58 13.17 -2.63 2.87
N ILE A 59 13.34 -2.61 1.55
CA ILE A 59 13.47 -3.83 0.74
C ILE A 59 14.81 -3.75 0.05
N ASN A 60 15.76 -4.57 0.51
CA ASN A 60 16.98 -4.82 -0.23
C ASN A 60 16.76 -6.02 -1.14
N GLN A 61 17.24 -5.86 -2.37
CA GLN A 61 17.31 -6.93 -3.37
C GLN A 61 18.38 -7.94 -2.95
#